data_AF-Q3ZA41-F1
#
_entry.id   AF-Q3ZA41-F1
#
_cell.length_a   1.000
_cell.length_b   1.000
_cell.length_c   1.000
_cell.angle_alpha   90.00
_cell.angle_beta   90.00
_cell.angle_gamma   90.00
#
_symmetry.space_group_name_H-M   'P 1'
#
loop_
_entity.id
_entity.type
_entity.pdbx_description
1 polymer ?
#
loop_
_entity_poly.entity_id
_entity_poly.type
_entity_poly.pdbx_seq_one_letter_code
_entity_poly.pdbx_strand_id
1 'polypeptide(L)'
;MRTTLGCHDDQNNLPLSYNRLTGDWLLYYAVAKRFEWRVPPQDRPDVRHSMMMELADAQNRKGGLPLPEAAMYRIASFEVADYWRKKKRQPDLISLDDETADNDTGLSSVLPDDSALDLDAWVDARTFLLSCPKRLIQIAFKRVNGVTLDGAERKYLCHFRKREQKLVFCG
;
A
#
# COMPACT_ATOMS: atom_id res chain seq x y z
N MET A 1 11.49 -27.91 -29.98
CA MET A 1 10.08 -28.19 -30.35
C MET A 1 9.25 -26.99 -29.92
N ARG A 2 8.70 -26.21 -30.86
CA ARG A 2 7.87 -25.02 -30.56
C ARG A 2 6.43 -25.47 -30.44
N THR A 3 5.92 -25.52 -29.21
CA THR A 3 4.50 -25.70 -28.93
C THR A 3 3.79 -24.38 -29.25
N THR A 4 3.14 -24.31 -30.42
CA THR A 4 2.12 -23.30 -30.68
C THR A 4 0.89 -23.69 -29.85
N LEU A 5 0.75 -23.10 -28.66
CA LEU A 5 -0.54 -23.08 -27.96
C LEU A 5 -1.47 -22.18 -28.79
N GLY A 6 -2.21 -22.79 -29.70
CA GLY A 6 -3.37 -22.17 -30.30
C GLY A 6 -4.43 -21.99 -29.22
N CYS A 7 -4.64 -20.74 -28.80
CA CYS A 7 -5.83 -20.40 -28.03
C CYS A 7 -7.02 -20.52 -29.00
N HIS A 8 -7.77 -21.62 -28.93
CA HIS A 8 -9.03 -21.75 -29.64
C HIS A 8 -10.04 -20.73 -29.08
N ASP A 9 -10.71 -20.02 -29.99
CA ASP A 9 -11.63 -18.91 -29.77
C ASP A 9 -12.93 -19.32 -29.05
N ASP A 10 -12.88 -19.60 -27.75
CA ASP A 10 -14.06 -19.72 -26.88
C ASP A 10 -14.39 -18.38 -26.17
N GLN A 11 -13.92 -17.25 -26.72
CA GLN A 11 -14.13 -15.88 -26.19
C GLN A 11 -15.62 -15.47 -26.09
N ASN A 12 -16.53 -16.23 -26.69
CA ASN A 12 -17.94 -15.88 -26.78
C ASN A 12 -18.80 -16.37 -25.60
N ASN A 13 -18.22 -17.15 -24.68
CA ASN A 13 -18.95 -17.70 -23.52
C ASN A 13 -18.25 -17.46 -22.16
N LEU A 14 -17.36 -16.47 -22.06
CA LEU A 14 -16.87 -16.01 -20.77
C LEU A 14 -17.90 -15.08 -20.11
N PRO A 15 -18.14 -15.18 -18.78
CA PRO A 15 -19.07 -14.31 -18.06
C PRO A 15 -18.69 -12.82 -18.09
N LEU A 16 -17.43 -12.51 -18.43
CA LEU A 16 -16.87 -11.16 -18.57
C LEU A 16 -16.87 -10.65 -20.04
N SER A 17 -17.48 -11.39 -20.98
CA SER A 17 -17.51 -11.01 -22.39
C SER A 17 -18.50 -9.88 -22.67
N TYR A 18 -18.12 -8.95 -23.55
CA TYR A 18 -18.90 -7.74 -23.84
C TYR A 18 -20.02 -7.94 -24.88
N ASN A 19 -20.25 -9.19 -25.32
CA ASN A 19 -21.17 -9.50 -26.42
C ASN A 19 -22.65 -9.53 -25.99
N ARG A 20 -22.93 -9.55 -24.68
CA ARG A 20 -24.28 -9.60 -24.11
C ARG A 20 -24.84 -8.22 -23.72
N LEU A 21 -24.06 -7.15 -23.86
CA LEU A 21 -24.51 -5.82 -23.46
C LEU A 21 -25.55 -5.27 -24.41
N THR A 22 -26.63 -4.74 -23.84
CA THR A 22 -27.79 -4.20 -24.56
C THR A 22 -28.12 -2.80 -24.03
N GLY A 23 -28.71 -1.95 -24.86
CA GLY A 23 -29.14 -0.59 -24.49
C GLY A 23 -27.98 0.38 -24.28
N ASP A 24 -28.10 1.26 -23.28
CA ASP A 24 -27.13 2.33 -22.97
C ASP A 24 -25.72 1.78 -22.71
N TRP A 25 -25.62 0.58 -22.14
CA TRP A 25 -24.34 -0.07 -21.87
C TRP A 25 -23.53 -0.42 -23.11
N LEU A 26 -24.20 -0.76 -24.22
CA LEU A 26 -23.53 -1.00 -25.51
C LEU A 26 -22.89 0.28 -26.04
N LEU A 27 -23.60 1.40 -25.85
CA LEU A 27 -23.13 2.72 -26.23
C LEU A 27 -21.95 3.17 -25.36
N TYR A 28 -22.01 2.93 -24.04
CA TYR A 28 -20.89 3.18 -23.13
C TYR A 28 -19.66 2.34 -23.48
N TYR A 29 -19.86 1.06 -23.79
CA TYR A 29 -18.80 0.20 -24.27
C TYR A 29 -18.17 0.72 -25.57
N ALA A 30 -18.97 1.16 -26.54
CA ALA A 30 -18.48 1.71 -27.80
C ALA A 30 -17.63 2.98 -27.59
N VAL A 31 -18.03 3.86 -26.67
CA VAL A 31 -17.25 5.04 -26.29
C VAL A 31 -15.94 4.62 -25.60
N ALA A 32 -16.01 3.75 -24.60
CA ALA A 32 -14.85 3.31 -23.82
C ALA A 32 -13.79 2.59 -24.69
N LYS A 33 -14.24 1.72 -25.60
CA LYS A 33 -13.37 0.99 -26.54
C LYS A 33 -12.50 1.91 -27.40
N ARG A 34 -12.98 3.12 -27.72
CA ARG A 34 -12.20 4.11 -28.49
C ARG A 34 -11.02 4.69 -27.72
N PHE A 35 -11.06 4.71 -26.39
CA PHE A 35 -9.99 5.27 -25.54
C PHE A 35 -9.02 4.22 -24.99
N GLU A 36 -9.39 2.95 -25.08
CA GLU A 36 -8.66 1.82 -24.54
C GLU A 36 -7.19 1.74 -24.98
N TRP A 37 -6.90 2.07 -26.24
CA TRP A 37 -5.53 1.98 -26.79
C TRP A 37 -4.53 2.91 -26.10
N ARG A 38 -5.01 3.94 -25.38
CA ARG A 38 -4.18 4.86 -24.59
C ARG A 38 -3.64 4.26 -23.29
N VAL A 39 -4.06 3.04 -22.95
CA VAL A 39 -3.74 2.32 -21.71
C VAL A 39 -2.99 1.02 -22.05
N PRO A 40 -2.03 0.57 -21.21
CA PRO A 40 -1.35 -0.72 -21.35
C PRO A 40 -2.33 -1.89 -21.42
N PRO A 41 -2.06 -2.93 -22.24
CA PRO A 41 -2.98 -4.03 -22.52
C PRO A 41 -3.59 -4.72 -21.29
N GLN A 42 -2.81 -4.84 -20.21
CA GLN A 42 -3.20 -5.49 -18.97
C GLN A 42 -4.32 -4.73 -18.25
N ASP A 43 -4.26 -3.40 -18.25
CA ASP A 43 -5.18 -2.53 -17.50
C ASP A 43 -6.38 -2.07 -18.36
N ARG A 44 -6.43 -2.45 -19.64
CA ARG A 44 -7.48 -2.06 -20.58
C ARG A 44 -8.89 -2.48 -20.14
N PRO A 45 -9.12 -3.73 -19.69
CA PRO A 45 -10.46 -4.16 -19.26
C PRO A 45 -10.95 -3.35 -18.05
N ASP A 46 -10.05 -3.06 -17.11
CA ASP A 46 -10.36 -2.33 -15.88
C ASP A 46 -10.73 -0.88 -16.19
N VAL A 47 -9.90 -0.18 -16.96
CA VAL A 47 -10.16 1.21 -17.36
C VAL A 47 -11.43 1.31 -18.22
N ARG A 48 -11.69 0.32 -19.08
CA ARG A 48 -12.93 0.25 -19.86
C ARG A 48 -14.15 0.13 -18.94
N HIS A 49 -14.08 -0.74 -17.94
CA HIS A 49 -15.17 -0.94 -16.98
C HIS A 49 -15.39 0.31 -16.12
N SER A 50 -14.33 0.93 -15.60
CA SER A 50 -14.41 2.20 -14.85
C SER A 50 -15.11 3.30 -15.65
N MET A 51 -14.77 3.45 -16.94
CA MET A 51 -15.47 4.40 -17.82
C MET A 51 -16.97 4.09 -17.94
N MET A 52 -17.34 2.82 -18.11
CA MET A 52 -18.74 2.44 -18.23
C MET A 52 -19.52 2.74 -16.94
N MET A 53 -18.91 2.50 -15.78
CA MET A 53 -19.49 2.83 -14.48
C MET A 53 -19.68 4.34 -14.31
N GLU A 54 -18.66 5.15 -14.61
CA GLU A 54 -18.74 6.62 -14.52
C GLU A 54 -19.79 7.21 -15.47
N LEU A 55 -19.96 6.63 -16.66
CA LEU A 55 -21.02 7.04 -17.59
C LEU A 55 -22.41 6.72 -17.05
N ALA A 56 -22.60 5.51 -16.50
CA ALA A 56 -23.86 5.12 -15.87
C ALA A 56 -24.18 6.02 -14.67
N ASP A 57 -23.19 6.30 -13.82
CA ASP A 57 -23.35 7.19 -12.67
C ASP A 57 -23.64 8.63 -13.10
N ALA A 58 -22.97 9.13 -14.14
CA ALA A 58 -23.25 10.45 -14.69
C ALA A 58 -24.66 10.55 -15.29
N GLN A 59 -25.16 9.49 -15.94
CA GLN A 59 -26.55 9.42 -16.42
C GLN A 59 -27.54 9.41 -15.25
N ASN A 60 -27.26 8.63 -14.21
CA ASN A 60 -28.08 8.57 -12.99
C ASN A 60 -28.15 9.94 -12.30
N ARG A 61 -27.02 10.66 -12.20
CA ARG A 61 -26.98 12.03 -11.67
C ARG A 61 -27.83 13.02 -12.48
N LYS A 62 -28.05 12.77 -13.78
CA LYS A 62 -28.96 13.55 -14.64
C LYS A 62 -30.42 13.07 -14.61
N GLY A 63 -30.76 12.11 -13.76
CA GLY A 63 -32.11 11.57 -13.65
C GLY A 63 -32.47 10.55 -14.73
N GLY A 64 -31.49 9.85 -15.30
CA GLY A 64 -31.71 8.79 -16.30
C GLY A 64 -31.81 9.29 -17.74
N LEU A 65 -31.76 10.62 -17.96
CA LEU A 65 -31.71 11.20 -19.30
C LEU A 65 -30.41 10.81 -20.02
N PRO A 66 -30.45 10.45 -21.31
CA PRO A 66 -29.27 10.06 -22.05
C PRO A 66 -28.23 11.18 -22.08
N LEU A 67 -26.96 10.82 -21.88
CA LEU A 67 -25.87 11.78 -21.90
C LEU A 67 -25.61 12.27 -23.33
N PRO A 68 -25.34 13.57 -23.55
CA PRO A 68 -24.89 14.05 -24.85
C PRO A 68 -23.53 13.43 -25.17
N GLU A 69 -23.29 13.09 -26.43
CA GLU A 69 -22.08 12.38 -26.87
C GLU A 69 -20.78 13.08 -26.44
N ALA A 70 -20.75 14.41 -26.55
CA ALA A 70 -19.61 15.21 -26.10
C ALA A 70 -19.31 15.07 -24.59
N ALA A 71 -20.34 14.89 -23.75
CA ALA A 71 -20.11 14.66 -22.31
C ALA A 71 -19.53 13.27 -22.07
N MET A 72 -19.98 12.26 -22.81
CA MET A 72 -19.45 10.90 -22.69
C MET A 72 -17.98 10.83 -23.06
N TYR A 73 -17.59 11.46 -24.17
CA TYR A 73 -16.18 11.59 -24.56
C TYR A 73 -15.34 12.33 -23.53
N ARG A 74 -15.87 13.40 -22.91
CA ARG A 74 -15.17 14.13 -21.85
C ARG A 74 -14.93 13.23 -20.64
N ILE A 75 -15.96 12.55 -20.14
CA ILE A 75 -15.86 11.64 -19.00
C ILE A 75 -14.82 10.55 -19.28
N ALA A 76 -14.91 9.90 -20.45
CA ALA A 76 -13.94 8.89 -20.86
C ALA A 76 -12.50 9.42 -20.93
N SER A 77 -12.31 10.64 -21.45
CA SER A 77 -10.98 11.27 -21.48
C SER A 77 -10.44 11.61 -20.09
N PHE A 78 -11.32 12.00 -19.15
CA PHE A 78 -10.97 12.27 -17.77
C PHE A 78 -10.56 11.00 -17.04
N GLU A 79 -11.26 9.88 -17.26
CA GLU A 79 -10.93 8.60 -16.63
C GLU A 79 -9.56 8.10 -17.04
N VAL A 80 -9.21 8.19 -18.34
CA VAL A 80 -7.85 7.87 -18.81
C VAL A 80 -6.81 8.79 -18.14
N ALA A 81 -7.11 10.08 -18.00
CA ALA A 81 -6.21 11.01 -17.33
C ALA A 81 -6.05 10.67 -15.84
N ASP A 82 -7.12 10.27 -15.16
CA ASP A 82 -7.08 9.87 -13.76
C ASP A 82 -6.31 8.56 -13.56
N TYR A 83 -6.47 7.59 -14.45
CA TYR A 83 -5.64 6.38 -14.50
C TYR A 83 -4.15 6.73 -14.56
N TRP A 84 -3.74 7.62 -15.47
CA TRP A 84 -2.33 8.02 -15.58
C TRP A 84 -1.83 8.80 -14.35
N ARG A 85 -2.70 9.57 -13.69
CA ARG A 85 -2.35 10.24 -12.42
C ARG A 85 -2.16 9.24 -11.29
N LYS A 86 -3.05 8.26 -11.17
CA LYS A 86 -2.94 7.17 -10.18
C LYS A 86 -1.67 6.36 -10.41
N LYS A 87 -1.40 5.97 -11.67
CA LYS A 87 -0.21 5.21 -12.04
C LYS A 87 1.09 5.96 -11.76
N LYS A 88 1.16 7.26 -12.04
CA LYS A 88 2.34 8.10 -11.73
C LYS A 88 2.52 8.39 -10.24
N ARG A 89 1.48 8.23 -9.42
CA ARG A 89 1.56 8.38 -7.96
C ARG A 89 2.07 7.12 -7.28
N GLN A 90 1.95 5.97 -7.93
CA GLN A 90 2.47 4.72 -7.38
C GLN A 90 4.00 4.80 -7.37
N PRO A 91 4.65 4.45 -6.25
CA PRO A 91 6.09 4.32 -6.24
C PRO A 91 6.50 3.21 -7.21
N ASP A 92 7.70 3.31 -7.78
CA ASP A 92 8.27 2.22 -8.55
C ASP A 92 8.46 1.03 -7.61
N LEU A 93 7.64 -0.01 -7.80
CA LEU A 93 7.72 -1.25 -7.05
C LEU A 93 8.66 -2.20 -7.80
N ILE A 94 9.70 -2.65 -7.13
CA ILE A 94 10.59 -3.71 -7.61
C ILE A 94 10.01 -5.03 -7.09
N SER A 95 9.99 -6.06 -7.92
CA SER A 95 9.59 -7.40 -7.49
C SER A 95 10.57 -7.92 -6.44
N LEU A 96 10.07 -8.41 -5.30
CA LEU A 96 10.93 -9.05 -4.29
C LEU A 96 11.43 -10.43 -4.73
N ASP A 97 10.74 -11.03 -5.70
CA ASP A 97 11.00 -12.37 -6.23
C ASP A 97 11.87 -12.33 -7.50
N ASP A 98 12.32 -11.15 -7.94
CA ASP A 98 13.24 -11.07 -9.07
C ASP A 98 14.58 -11.71 -8.69
N GLU A 99 15.06 -12.61 -9.54
CA GLU A 99 16.36 -13.25 -9.38
C GLU A 99 17.47 -12.21 -9.56
N THR A 100 18.41 -12.16 -8.62
CA THR A 100 19.59 -11.32 -8.77
C THR A 100 20.59 -12.01 -9.70
N ALA A 101 21.34 -11.24 -10.50
CA ALA A 101 22.21 -11.79 -11.54
C ALA A 101 23.30 -12.78 -11.05
N ASP A 102 23.61 -12.75 -9.76
CA ASP A 102 24.74 -13.46 -9.17
C ASP A 102 24.33 -14.62 -8.24
N ASN A 103 23.05 -14.73 -7.84
CA ASN A 103 22.56 -15.85 -7.03
C ASN A 103 21.05 -16.11 -7.23
N ASP A 104 20.63 -17.37 -7.07
CA ASP A 104 19.23 -17.81 -7.15
C ASP A 104 18.39 -17.41 -5.91
N THR A 105 18.85 -16.40 -5.14
CA THR A 105 18.17 -15.91 -3.95
C THR A 105 17.51 -14.57 -4.25
N GLY A 106 16.19 -14.52 -4.15
CA GLY A 106 15.43 -13.28 -4.33
C GLY A 106 15.79 -12.22 -3.28
N LEU A 107 15.45 -10.96 -3.57
CA LEU A 107 15.69 -9.84 -2.66
C LEU A 107 15.07 -10.07 -1.27
N SER A 108 13.96 -10.83 -1.21
CA SER A 108 13.29 -11.20 0.04
C SER A 108 14.19 -11.94 1.05
N SER A 109 15.21 -12.69 0.62
CA SER A 109 16.10 -13.40 1.57
C SER A 109 17.27 -12.55 2.04
N VAL A 110 17.57 -11.46 1.32
CA VAL A 110 18.72 -10.59 1.60
C VAL A 110 18.36 -9.47 2.56
N LEU A 111 17.13 -8.95 2.47
CA LEU A 111 16.67 -7.87 3.33
C LEU A 111 16.40 -8.39 4.75
N PRO A 112 17.10 -7.88 5.78
CA PRO A 112 16.77 -8.20 7.16
C PRO A 112 15.42 -7.58 7.54
N ASP A 113 14.67 -8.26 8.41
CA ASP A 113 13.46 -7.69 9.01
C ASP A 113 13.87 -6.68 10.09
N ASP A 114 13.84 -5.39 9.76
CA ASP A 114 14.15 -4.29 10.68
C ASP A 114 13.21 -4.21 11.90
N SER A 115 12.13 -5.01 11.92
CA SER A 115 11.21 -5.15 13.06
C SER A 115 11.47 -6.38 13.93
N ALA A 116 12.49 -7.18 13.63
CA ALA A 116 12.86 -8.33 14.45
C ALA A 116 13.16 -7.91 15.89
N LEU A 117 12.46 -8.54 16.84
CA LEU A 117 12.67 -8.34 18.27
C LEU A 117 14.09 -8.78 18.65
N ASP A 118 14.89 -7.84 19.15
CA ASP A 118 16.19 -8.14 19.76
C ASP A 118 15.97 -8.88 21.08
N LEU A 119 16.09 -10.22 21.02
CA LEU A 119 15.88 -11.11 22.16
C LEU A 119 16.89 -10.84 23.27
N ASP A 120 18.13 -10.50 22.92
CA ASP A 120 19.18 -10.23 23.90
C ASP A 120 18.90 -8.91 24.63
N ALA A 121 18.53 -7.86 23.89
CA ALA A 121 18.07 -6.61 24.49
C ALA A 121 16.84 -6.81 25.39
N TRP A 122 15.92 -7.72 25.02
CA TRP A 122 14.75 -8.04 25.83
C TRP A 122 15.11 -8.77 27.12
N VAL A 123 16.02 -9.75 27.05
CA VAL A 123 16.54 -10.46 28.22
C VAL A 123 17.29 -9.49 29.14
N ASP A 124 18.14 -8.62 28.59
CA ASP A 124 18.86 -7.57 29.34
C ASP A 124 17.91 -6.59 30.02
N ALA A 125 16.85 -6.17 29.33
CA ALA A 125 15.82 -5.33 29.95
C ALA A 125 15.13 -6.07 31.12
N ARG A 126 14.87 -7.37 30.97
CA ARG A 126 14.25 -8.18 32.01
C ARG A 126 15.17 -8.40 33.21
N THR A 127 16.45 -8.69 32.98
CA THR A 127 17.45 -8.84 34.06
C THR A 127 17.70 -7.51 34.76
N PHE A 128 17.72 -6.39 34.02
CA PHE A 128 17.76 -5.05 34.59
C PHE A 128 16.56 -4.80 35.50
N LEU A 129 15.34 -5.09 35.06
CA LEU A 129 14.13 -4.89 35.88
C LEU A 129 14.12 -5.74 37.16
N LEU A 130 14.62 -6.98 37.09
CA LEU A 130 14.72 -7.86 38.26
C LEU A 130 15.74 -7.36 39.29
N SER A 131 16.86 -6.81 38.82
CA SER A 131 17.91 -6.23 39.67
C SER A 131 17.58 -4.79 40.14
N CYS A 132 16.56 -4.15 39.57
CA CYS A 132 16.27 -2.74 39.78
C CYS A 132 15.65 -2.45 41.16
N PRO A 133 16.06 -1.35 41.85
CA PRO A 133 15.40 -0.90 43.07
C PRO A 133 13.93 -0.52 42.84
N LYS A 134 13.02 -0.97 43.73
CA LYS A 134 11.56 -0.71 43.65
C LYS A 134 11.20 0.78 43.51
N ARG A 135 11.95 1.70 44.13
CA ARG A 135 11.72 3.15 44.00
C ARG A 135 11.93 3.66 42.57
N LEU A 136 12.90 3.11 41.83
CA LEU A 136 13.15 3.50 40.45
C LEU A 136 12.00 3.05 39.54
N ILE A 137 11.49 1.84 39.76
CA ILE A 137 10.33 1.26 39.05
C ILE A 137 9.08 2.14 39.27
N GLN A 138 8.80 2.56 40.51
CA GLN A 138 7.68 3.45 40.82
C GLN A 138 7.78 4.79 40.07
N ILE A 139 8.98 5.37 40.02
CA ILE A 139 9.23 6.61 39.27
C ILE A 139 9.03 6.38 37.76
N ALA A 140 9.49 5.25 37.23
CA ALA A 140 9.30 4.88 35.82
C ALA A 140 7.81 4.75 35.47
N PHE A 141 7.01 4.04 36.28
CA PHE A 141 5.56 3.94 36.10
C PHE A 141 4.87 5.31 36.09
N LYS A 142 5.27 6.23 36.98
CA LYS A 142 4.74 7.60 36.97
C LYS A 142 5.06 8.33 35.67
N ARG A 143 6.25 8.15 35.08
CA ARG A 143 6.61 8.75 33.78
C ARG A 143 5.83 8.16 32.62
N VAL A 144 5.66 6.84 32.59
CA VAL A 144 4.88 6.15 31.54
C VAL A 144 3.41 6.61 31.57
N ASN A 145 2.86 6.80 32.76
CA ASN A 145 1.50 7.30 32.96
C ASN A 145 1.36 8.83 32.82
N GLY A 146 2.43 9.57 32.52
CA GLY A 146 2.41 11.02 32.34
C GLY A 146 2.21 11.84 33.62
N VAL A 147 2.38 11.25 34.81
CA VAL A 147 2.24 11.94 36.10
C VAL A 147 3.49 12.76 36.42
N THR A 148 3.31 13.97 36.97
CA THR A 148 4.43 14.83 37.39
C THR A 148 5.22 14.21 38.54
N LEU A 149 6.55 14.16 38.41
CA LEU A 149 7.43 13.66 39.48
C LEU A 149 7.59 14.67 40.61
N ASP A 150 7.60 14.15 41.84
CA ASP A 150 7.95 14.92 43.02
C ASP A 150 9.43 15.35 43.04
N GLY A 151 9.76 16.39 43.81
CA GLY A 151 11.13 16.91 43.94
C GLY A 151 12.12 15.86 44.45
N ALA A 152 11.70 15.02 45.41
CA ALA A 152 12.53 13.93 45.92
C ALA A 152 12.78 12.84 44.88
N GLU A 153 11.77 12.52 44.07
CA GLU A 153 11.85 11.52 42.99
C GLU A 153 12.79 11.97 41.88
N ARG A 154 12.70 13.25 41.48
CA ARG A 154 13.64 13.88 40.55
C ARG A 154 15.07 13.83 41.06
N LYS A 155 15.29 14.14 42.35
CA LYS A 155 16.62 14.11 42.97
C LYS A 155 17.21 12.68 43.02
N TYR A 156 16.37 11.69 43.31
CA TYR A 156 16.73 10.27 43.30
C TYR A 156 17.11 9.79 41.88
N LEU A 157 16.27 10.09 40.88
CA LEU A 157 16.55 9.78 39.47
C LEU A 157 17.86 10.43 38.99
N CYS A 158 18.13 11.66 39.40
CA CYS A 158 19.37 12.37 39.07
C CYS A 158 20.62 11.68 39.64
N HIS A 159 20.58 11.25 40.91
CA HIS A 159 21.67 10.47 41.51
C HIS A 159 21.88 9.14 40.80
N PHE A 160 20.79 8.42 40.50
CA PHE A 160 20.87 7.15 39.80
C PHE A 160 21.48 7.30 38.39
N ARG A 161 21.07 8.31 37.62
CA ARG A 161 21.64 8.62 36.31
C ARG A 161 23.13 8.95 36.37
N LYS A 162 23.57 9.73 37.37
CA LYS A 162 24.99 10.05 37.56
C LYS A 162 25.84 8.82 37.88
N ARG A 163 25.25 7.80 38.52
CA ARG A 163 25.93 6.55 38.87
C ARG A 163 26.09 5.63 37.65
N GLU A 164 25.06 5.52 36.81
CA GLU A 164 25.06 4.65 35.62
C GLU A 164 25.77 5.26 34.41
N GLN A 165 25.99 6.59 34.41
CA GLN A 165 26.83 7.24 33.41
C GLN A 165 28.28 6.76 33.55
N LYS A 166 28.69 5.80 32.72
CA LYS A 166 30.11 5.55 32.46
C LYS A 166 30.70 6.82 31.86
N LEU A 167 31.80 7.31 32.44
CA LEU A 167 32.62 8.35 31.82
C LEU A 167 33.24 7.76 30.55
N VAL A 168 32.64 8.04 29.38
CA VAL A 168 33.19 7.59 28.08
C VAL A 168 34.42 8.43 27.67
N PHE A 169 34.84 9.38 28.50
CA PHE A 169 36.06 10.18 28.29
C PHE A 169 36.92 10.19 29.55
N CYS A 170 37.99 9.40 29.51
CA CYS A 170 39.24 9.61 30.26
C CYS A 170 40.34 8.78 29.59
N GLY A 171 41.24 9.44 28.85
CA GLY A 171 42.52 8.88 28.36
C GLY A 171 42.49 8.34 26.95
#